data_AF-A0A316LYN9-F1
#
_entry.id   AF-A0A316LYN9-F1
#
_cell.length_a   1.000
_cell.length_b   1.000
_cell.length_c   1.000
_cell.angle_alpha   90.00
_cell.angle_beta   90.00
_cell.angle_gamma   90.00
#
_symmetry.space_group_name_H-M   'P 1'
#
loop_
_entity.id
_entity.type
_entity.pdbx_description
1 polymer ?
#
loop_
_entity_poly.entity_id
_entity_poly.type
_entity_poly.pdbx_seq_one_letter_code
_entity_poly.pdbx_strand_id
1 'polypeptide(L)'
;MEDLKNLGTAAPAASAGQSGTVDAPIKSLNAVPTAGAGQSAVADGQTAAAPAASAAAEPAKPAQTREENAAFARMRRELEKSQAALDRYKSMGAVVQRESGLHSDDPDDMRRELLARREGVTADAIRQREEQEAQRYKEQMQRDPQYISAQNELSFYRQQAASAQRQQDLAELKAKYPADNIDESTLGEQYAKLRSAGVDNLHAYAAIRDVAAAEEAEKKPTPPDTGAVGQAPDPEIDYYTPEEVDKLTTKQLDDPKIMEKVMKSMTKWKK
;
A
#
# COMPACT_ATOMS: atom_id res chain seq x y z
N MET A 1 -35.70 -37.55 -64.63
CA MET A 1 -36.29 -38.81 -64.14
C MET A 1 -35.38 -39.26 -63.02
N GLU A 2 -35.61 -38.72 -61.82
CA GLU A 2 -36.53 -39.31 -60.82
C GLU A 2 -35.94 -40.64 -60.35
N ASP A 3 -35.77 -40.98 -59.10
CA ASP A 3 -36.05 -40.43 -57.78
C ASP A 3 -35.26 -41.39 -56.87
N LEU A 4 -34.77 -40.95 -55.71
CA LEU A 4 -34.80 -41.76 -54.48
C LEU A 4 -34.36 -40.88 -53.31
N LYS A 5 -35.39 -40.40 -52.62
CA LYS A 5 -35.37 -39.70 -51.34
C LYS A 5 -34.98 -40.66 -50.21
N ASN A 6 -34.11 -40.14 -49.33
CA ASN A 6 -34.31 -40.04 -47.88
C ASN A 6 -34.26 -41.31 -47.01
N LEU A 7 -33.31 -41.35 -46.06
CA LEU A 7 -33.53 -41.55 -44.61
C LEU A 7 -32.17 -41.67 -43.88
N GLY A 8 -31.95 -40.84 -42.85
CA GLY A 8 -30.87 -41.09 -41.87
C GLY A 8 -30.14 -39.88 -41.31
N THR A 9 -30.83 -38.81 -40.94
CA THR A 9 -30.26 -37.69 -40.18
C THR A 9 -30.19 -38.06 -38.70
N ALA A 10 -28.99 -38.17 -38.13
CA ALA A 10 -28.78 -38.30 -36.69
C ALA A 10 -28.47 -36.92 -36.08
N ALA A 11 -29.37 -36.47 -35.21
CA ALA A 11 -29.19 -35.31 -34.34
C ALA A 11 -28.47 -35.72 -33.04
N PRO A 12 -27.75 -34.80 -32.39
CA PRO A 12 -27.69 -34.78 -30.94
C PRO A 12 -28.54 -33.63 -30.38
N ALA A 13 -29.34 -34.01 -29.38
CA ALA A 13 -30.34 -33.21 -28.71
C ALA A 13 -29.76 -32.07 -27.87
N ALA A 14 -30.50 -30.96 -27.84
CA ALA A 14 -30.44 -29.96 -26.81
C ALA A 14 -31.02 -30.51 -25.50
N SER A 15 -30.41 -30.16 -24.36
CA SER A 15 -31.03 -30.23 -23.04
C SER A 15 -30.75 -28.91 -22.31
N ALA A 16 -31.83 -28.20 -22.04
CA ALA A 16 -31.89 -26.95 -21.31
C ALA A 16 -31.91 -27.20 -19.79
N GLY A 17 -31.63 -26.15 -19.03
CA GLY A 17 -31.29 -26.21 -17.61
C GLY A 17 -32.43 -26.46 -16.60
N GLN A 18 -31.98 -26.66 -15.36
CA GLN A 18 -32.64 -26.31 -14.09
C GLN A 18 -31.53 -26.37 -13.02
N SER A 19 -31.03 -25.24 -12.52
CA SER A 19 -31.56 -24.45 -11.39
C SER A 19 -31.79 -25.29 -10.12
N GLY A 20 -30.91 -25.11 -9.14
CA GLY A 20 -31.00 -25.68 -7.81
C GLY A 20 -30.07 -24.89 -6.87
N THR A 21 -30.55 -23.74 -6.43
CA THR A 21 -29.93 -22.92 -5.37
C THR A 21 -30.01 -23.65 -4.03
N VAL A 22 -28.88 -23.78 -3.33
CA VAL A 22 -28.89 -23.96 -1.87
C VAL A 22 -28.02 -22.87 -1.26
N ASP A 23 -28.69 -22.06 -0.49
CA ASP A 23 -28.22 -20.86 0.18
C ASP A 23 -27.60 -21.20 1.56
N ALA A 24 -26.74 -20.29 2.04
CA ALA A 24 -26.28 -20.08 3.42
C ALA A 24 -25.01 -20.85 3.92
N PRO A 25 -24.25 -20.30 4.89
CA PRO A 25 -23.09 -19.44 4.61
C PRO A 25 -21.80 -19.88 5.33
N ILE A 26 -20.64 -19.72 4.67
CA ILE A 26 -19.31 -19.94 5.27
C ILE A 26 -18.94 -18.74 6.15
N LYS A 27 -18.93 -18.95 7.46
CA LYS A 27 -18.43 -17.98 8.45
C LYS A 27 -16.92 -18.18 8.63
N SER A 28 -16.15 -17.24 8.10
CA SER A 28 -14.72 -17.07 8.30
C SER A 28 -14.38 -16.85 9.78
N LEU A 29 -13.45 -17.64 10.33
CA LEU A 29 -12.72 -17.31 11.56
C LEU A 29 -11.28 -17.85 11.46
N ASN A 30 -10.39 -17.00 10.96
CA ASN A 30 -8.96 -17.09 11.23
C ASN A 30 -8.65 -16.27 12.49
N ALA A 31 -8.11 -16.90 13.52
CA ALA A 31 -7.32 -16.23 14.56
C ALA A 31 -6.37 -17.23 15.22
N VAL A 32 -5.08 -17.11 14.89
CA VAL A 32 -3.97 -17.70 15.65
C VAL A 32 -3.62 -16.73 16.78
N PRO A 33 -3.34 -17.22 18.00
CA PRO A 33 -2.05 -16.83 18.57
C PRO A 33 -1.30 -17.98 19.28
N THR A 34 -0.01 -18.00 18.96
CA THR A 34 1.18 -18.44 19.68
C THR A 34 1.13 -18.33 21.21
N ALA A 35 1.63 -19.39 21.89
CA ALA A 35 2.49 -19.42 23.09
C ALA A 35 2.38 -20.85 23.66
N GLY A 36 3.39 -21.58 24.11
CA GLY A 36 4.71 -21.30 24.65
C GLY A 36 4.98 -22.45 25.63
N ALA A 37 6.16 -23.07 25.55
CA ALA A 37 6.52 -24.27 26.30
C ALA A 37 6.56 -24.07 27.83
N GLY A 38 6.27 -25.13 28.60
CA GLY A 38 6.53 -25.17 30.04
C GLY A 38 6.09 -26.49 30.70
N GLN A 39 7.07 -27.26 31.18
CA GLN A 39 6.94 -28.55 31.88
C GLN A 39 6.41 -28.38 33.32
N SER A 40 5.80 -29.45 33.90
CA SER A 40 5.94 -29.97 35.29
C SER A 40 4.92 -31.11 35.49
N ALA A 41 5.30 -32.38 35.70
CA ALA A 41 5.88 -33.02 36.91
C ALA A 41 4.88 -33.20 38.09
N VAL A 42 4.39 -34.45 38.21
CA VAL A 42 3.96 -35.27 39.38
C VAL A 42 3.43 -34.62 40.68
N ALA A 43 2.27 -35.10 41.17
CA ALA A 43 2.06 -35.55 42.57
C ALA A 43 0.65 -36.18 42.78
N ASP A 44 0.63 -37.33 43.48
CA ASP A 44 -0.51 -38.04 44.06
C ASP A 44 -1.27 -37.23 45.13
N GLY A 45 -2.54 -37.60 45.39
CA GLY A 45 -3.16 -37.39 46.71
C GLY A 45 -4.62 -36.92 46.70
N GLN A 46 -5.44 -37.53 47.54
CA GLN A 46 -6.90 -37.62 47.45
C GLN A 46 -7.65 -36.74 48.47
N THR A 47 -8.96 -36.52 48.18
CA THR A 47 -10.11 -36.16 49.03
C THR A 47 -10.47 -34.71 49.42
N ALA A 48 -11.60 -34.28 48.83
CA ALA A 48 -12.86 -33.82 49.45
C ALA A 48 -13.09 -32.35 49.87
N ALA A 49 -14.33 -31.94 49.59
CA ALA A 49 -15.11 -30.78 50.04
C ALA A 49 -15.01 -29.47 49.23
N ALA A 50 -16.11 -29.15 48.54
CA ALA A 50 -16.41 -27.84 47.97
C ALA A 50 -16.65 -26.79 49.08
N PRO A 51 -16.50 -25.50 48.77
CA PRO A 51 -17.71 -24.73 48.48
C PRO A 51 -17.60 -23.82 47.25
N ALA A 52 -18.77 -23.51 46.70
CA ALA A 52 -18.96 -22.73 45.50
C ALA A 52 -18.52 -21.26 45.64
N ALA A 53 -17.74 -20.80 44.67
CA ALA A 53 -17.60 -19.39 44.33
C ALA A 53 -17.69 -19.24 42.81
N SER A 54 -18.60 -18.36 42.38
CA SER A 54 -18.89 -18.01 40.99
C SER A 54 -17.62 -17.59 40.24
N ALA A 55 -17.23 -18.36 39.23
CA ALA A 55 -16.27 -17.96 38.22
C ALA A 55 -16.99 -17.96 36.87
N ALA A 56 -16.97 -16.79 36.22
CA ALA A 56 -17.50 -16.59 34.88
C ALA A 56 -16.91 -17.64 33.92
N ALA A 57 -17.79 -18.37 33.25
CA ALA A 57 -17.40 -19.38 32.28
C ALA A 57 -16.73 -18.70 31.08
N GLU A 58 -15.40 -18.82 30.99
CA GLU A 58 -14.67 -18.70 29.73
C GLU A 58 -15.27 -19.70 28.72
N PRO A 59 -15.44 -19.33 27.45
CA PRO A 59 -16.00 -20.24 26.46
C PRO A 59 -15.08 -21.44 26.31
N ALA A 60 -15.52 -22.60 26.80
CA ALA A 60 -14.82 -23.86 26.70
C ALA A 60 -14.47 -24.11 25.22
N LYS A 61 -13.17 -24.23 24.93
CA LYS A 61 -12.69 -24.64 23.61
C LYS A 61 -13.43 -25.93 23.22
N PRO A 62 -13.96 -26.05 21.98
CA PRO A 62 -14.69 -27.24 21.58
C PRO A 62 -13.80 -28.46 21.81
N ALA A 63 -14.26 -29.38 22.66
CA ALA A 63 -13.54 -30.60 22.97
C ALA A 63 -13.51 -31.48 21.71
N GLN A 64 -12.32 -31.69 21.15
CA GLN A 64 -12.17 -32.49 19.93
C GLN A 64 -12.71 -33.89 20.15
N THR A 65 -13.53 -34.36 19.22
CA THR A 65 -14.14 -35.68 19.30
C THR A 65 -13.06 -36.77 19.12
N ARG A 66 -13.35 -38.00 19.60
CA ARG A 66 -12.44 -39.14 19.42
C ARG A 66 -12.14 -39.42 17.94
N GLU A 67 -13.12 -39.17 17.08
CA GLU A 67 -13.01 -39.34 15.63
C GLU A 67 -12.11 -38.26 15.01
N GLU A 68 -12.26 -36.99 15.43
CA GLU A 68 -11.36 -35.90 15.04
C GLU A 68 -9.92 -36.18 15.47
N ASN A 69 -9.69 -36.62 16.71
CA ASN A 69 -8.37 -36.97 17.20
C ASN A 69 -7.74 -38.14 16.41
N ALA A 70 -8.54 -39.13 16.01
CA ALA A 70 -8.08 -40.22 15.15
C ALA A 70 -7.75 -39.74 13.72
N ALA A 71 -8.51 -38.80 13.16
CA ALA A 71 -8.24 -38.18 11.88
C ALA A 71 -6.93 -37.36 11.90
N PHE A 72 -6.71 -36.55 12.94
CA PHE A 72 -5.45 -35.81 13.12
C PHE A 72 -4.24 -36.75 13.30
N ALA A 73 -4.40 -37.86 14.03
CA ALA A 73 -3.34 -38.85 14.17
C ALA A 73 -2.98 -39.52 12.84
N ARG A 74 -3.97 -39.80 11.98
CA ARG A 74 -3.72 -40.32 10.62
C ARG A 74 -3.02 -39.29 9.74
N MET A 75 -3.51 -38.05 9.74
CA MET A 75 -2.90 -36.95 8.98
C MET A 75 -1.45 -36.72 9.39
N ARG A 76 -1.14 -36.73 10.69
CA ARG A 76 0.23 -36.59 11.18
C ARG A 76 1.14 -37.71 10.70
N ARG A 77 0.67 -38.97 10.75
CA ARG A 77 1.42 -40.13 10.26
C ARG A 77 1.66 -40.08 8.75
N GLU A 78 0.67 -39.61 7.98
CA GLU A 78 0.79 -39.46 6.54
C GLU A 78 1.78 -38.34 6.18
N LEU A 79 1.73 -37.21 6.90
CA LEU A 79 2.65 -36.10 6.73
C LEU A 79 4.08 -36.53 7.08
N GLU A 80 4.28 -37.22 8.20
CA GLU A 80 5.59 -37.78 8.60
C GLU A 80 6.11 -38.77 7.56
N LYS A 81 5.25 -39.65 7.03
CA LYS A 81 5.61 -40.57 5.95
C LYS A 81 6.00 -39.83 4.66
N SER A 82 5.29 -38.75 4.33
CA SER A 82 5.60 -37.93 3.16
C SER A 82 6.92 -37.18 3.32
N GLN A 83 7.19 -36.63 4.51
CA GLN A 83 8.45 -35.96 4.84
C GLN A 83 9.60 -36.95 4.81
N ALA A 84 9.45 -38.13 5.44
CA ALA A 84 10.45 -39.18 5.39
C ALA A 84 10.74 -39.66 3.96
N ALA A 85 9.72 -39.69 3.09
CA ALA A 85 9.92 -39.98 1.67
C ALA A 85 10.71 -38.86 0.97
N LEU A 86 10.36 -37.59 1.19
CA LEU A 86 11.09 -36.44 0.65
C LEU A 86 12.54 -36.42 1.11
N ASP A 87 12.81 -36.71 2.39
CA ASP A 87 14.16 -36.77 2.94
C ASP A 87 14.97 -37.90 2.32
N ARG A 88 14.36 -39.06 2.08
CA ARG A 88 14.98 -40.15 1.31
C ARG A 88 15.34 -39.69 -0.10
N TYR A 89 14.41 -39.07 -0.83
CA TYR A 89 14.67 -38.57 -2.18
C TYR A 89 15.76 -37.51 -2.22
N LYS A 90 15.77 -36.57 -1.27
CA LYS A 90 16.83 -35.56 -1.14
C LYS A 90 18.18 -36.20 -0.86
N SER A 91 18.25 -37.17 0.05
CA SER A 91 19.49 -37.87 0.36
C SER A 91 20.05 -38.64 -0.85
N MET A 92 19.18 -39.31 -1.61
CA MET A 92 19.56 -39.97 -2.86
C MET A 92 20.04 -38.94 -3.90
N GLY A 93 19.32 -37.83 -4.05
CA GLY A 93 19.70 -36.74 -4.95
C GLY A 93 21.08 -36.17 -4.62
N ALA A 94 21.38 -35.93 -3.35
CA ALA A 94 22.68 -35.42 -2.90
C ALA A 94 23.83 -36.39 -3.17
N VAL A 95 23.60 -37.71 -3.04
CA VAL A 95 24.60 -38.72 -3.42
C VAL A 95 24.86 -38.67 -4.92
N VAL A 96 23.80 -38.68 -5.73
CA VAL A 96 23.92 -38.61 -7.20
C VAL A 96 24.60 -37.32 -7.65
N GLN A 97 24.24 -36.18 -7.07
CA GLN A 97 24.84 -34.87 -7.35
C GLN A 97 26.35 -34.88 -7.05
N ARG A 98 26.74 -35.43 -5.90
CA ARG A 98 28.16 -35.59 -5.52
C ARG A 98 28.92 -36.52 -6.48
N GLU A 99 28.33 -37.66 -6.83
CA GLU A 99 28.95 -38.64 -7.74
C GLU A 99 29.07 -38.12 -9.18
N SER A 100 28.08 -37.36 -9.64
CA SER A 100 28.07 -36.76 -10.97
C SER A 100 28.93 -35.50 -11.08
N GLY A 101 29.38 -34.96 -9.93
CA GLY A 101 30.19 -33.75 -9.85
C GLY A 101 29.39 -32.50 -10.20
N LEU A 102 28.11 -32.47 -9.84
CA LEU A 102 27.23 -31.30 -9.99
C LEU A 102 27.35 -30.41 -8.76
N HIS A 103 27.32 -29.10 -8.97
CA HIS A 103 27.66 -28.11 -7.93
C HIS A 103 26.46 -27.27 -7.48
N SER A 104 25.37 -27.22 -8.26
CA SER A 104 24.17 -26.46 -7.93
C SER A 104 23.07 -27.35 -7.35
N ASP A 105 22.30 -26.81 -6.39
CA ASP A 105 21.10 -27.45 -5.84
C ASP A 105 19.83 -27.11 -6.65
N ASP A 106 19.91 -26.14 -7.56
CA ASP A 106 18.80 -25.77 -8.43
C ASP A 106 18.68 -26.76 -9.61
N PRO A 107 17.50 -27.39 -9.83
CA PRO A 107 17.30 -28.34 -10.92
C PRO A 107 17.65 -27.82 -12.31
N ASP A 108 17.40 -26.53 -12.58
CA ASP A 108 17.70 -25.94 -13.88
C ASP A 108 19.18 -25.69 -14.08
N ASP A 109 19.89 -25.23 -13.05
CA ASP A 109 21.35 -25.13 -13.10
C ASP A 109 22.02 -26.51 -13.21
N MET A 110 21.52 -27.52 -12.50
CA MET A 110 21.98 -28.92 -12.66
C MET A 110 21.78 -29.41 -14.09
N ARG A 111 20.62 -29.13 -14.69
CA ARG A 111 20.33 -29.45 -16.10
C ARG A 111 21.31 -28.74 -17.04
N ARG A 112 21.57 -27.45 -16.82
CA ARG A 112 22.53 -26.67 -17.60
C ARG A 112 23.95 -27.20 -17.47
N GLU A 113 24.39 -27.58 -16.28
CA GLU A 113 25.73 -28.16 -16.03
C GLU A 113 25.90 -29.51 -16.74
N LEU A 114 24.88 -30.38 -16.71
CA LEU A 114 24.88 -31.65 -17.44
C LEU A 114 24.91 -31.45 -18.96
N LEU A 115 24.11 -30.51 -19.48
CA LEU A 115 24.10 -30.17 -20.91
C LEU A 115 25.44 -29.56 -21.34
N ALA A 116 26.01 -28.67 -20.51
CA ALA A 116 27.32 -28.07 -20.74
C ALA A 116 28.40 -29.14 -20.87
N ARG A 117 28.42 -30.12 -19.96
CA ARG A 117 29.33 -31.28 -20.01
C ARG A 117 29.12 -32.14 -21.24
N ARG A 118 27.87 -32.34 -21.67
CA ARG A 118 27.52 -33.14 -22.86
C ARG A 118 27.92 -32.45 -24.16
N GLU A 119 27.69 -31.14 -24.26
CA GLU A 119 27.89 -30.35 -25.48
C GLU A 119 29.29 -29.72 -25.56
N GLY A 120 30.07 -29.79 -24.49
CA GLY A 120 31.43 -29.22 -24.43
C GLY A 120 31.45 -27.69 -24.38
N VAL A 121 30.34 -27.08 -23.94
CA VAL A 121 30.18 -25.62 -23.77
C VAL A 121 30.07 -25.26 -22.30
N THR A 122 30.14 -23.97 -21.96
CA THR A 122 29.95 -23.52 -20.58
C THR A 122 28.47 -23.45 -20.22
N ALA A 123 28.13 -23.65 -18.93
CA ALA A 123 26.76 -23.52 -18.44
C ALA A 123 26.17 -22.12 -18.69
N ASP A 124 27.00 -21.07 -18.63
CA ASP A 124 26.59 -19.70 -18.95
C ASP A 124 26.22 -19.52 -20.42
N ALA A 125 26.92 -20.17 -21.35
CA ALA A 125 26.56 -20.12 -22.77
C ALA A 125 25.18 -20.76 -23.03
N ILE A 126 24.86 -21.84 -22.30
CA ILE A 126 23.53 -22.46 -22.34
C ILE A 126 22.48 -21.52 -21.76
N ARG A 127 22.74 -20.91 -20.60
CA ARG A 127 21.84 -19.92 -19.98
C ARG A 127 21.53 -18.78 -20.95
N GLN A 128 22.55 -18.20 -21.57
CA GLN A 128 22.36 -17.11 -22.55
C GLN A 128 21.54 -17.56 -23.76
N ARG A 129 21.76 -18.77 -24.26
CA ARG A 129 20.98 -19.32 -25.37
C ARG A 129 19.51 -19.52 -24.98
N GLU A 130 19.24 -20.08 -23.81
CA GLU A 130 17.88 -20.25 -23.30
C GLU A 130 17.17 -18.91 -23.09
N GLU A 131 17.88 -17.91 -22.56
CA GLU A 131 17.36 -16.55 -22.41
C GLU A 131 17.01 -15.93 -23.77
N GLN A 132 17.87 -16.09 -24.78
CA GLN A 132 17.61 -15.61 -26.14
C GLN A 132 16.43 -16.34 -26.78
N GLU A 133 16.33 -17.67 -26.63
CA GLU A 133 15.21 -18.46 -27.12
C GLU A 133 13.90 -18.09 -26.41
N ALA A 134 13.93 -17.86 -25.10
CA ALA A 134 12.79 -17.40 -24.32
C ALA A 134 12.36 -15.97 -24.71
N GLN A 135 13.31 -15.07 -25.00
CA GLN A 135 13.01 -13.74 -25.53
C GLN A 135 12.35 -13.83 -26.90
N ARG A 136 12.90 -14.62 -27.83
CA ARG A 136 12.31 -14.84 -29.16
C ARG A 136 10.92 -15.46 -29.06
N TYR A 137 10.71 -16.40 -28.15
CA TYR A 137 9.40 -17.00 -27.92
C TYR A 137 8.40 -15.97 -27.38
N LYS A 138 8.81 -15.14 -26.41
CA LYS A 138 7.99 -14.03 -25.91
C LYS A 138 7.65 -13.03 -27.01
N GLU A 139 8.61 -12.66 -27.85
CA GLU A 139 8.38 -11.75 -28.98
C GLU A 139 7.42 -12.37 -30.01
N GLN A 140 7.57 -13.65 -30.34
CA GLN A 140 6.65 -14.35 -31.24
C GLN A 140 5.24 -14.40 -30.66
N MET A 141 5.10 -14.72 -29.37
CA MET A 141 3.81 -14.70 -28.67
C MET A 141 3.22 -13.29 -28.66
N GLN A 142 4.02 -12.24 -28.44
CA GLN A 142 3.57 -10.85 -28.48
C GLN A 142 3.17 -10.38 -29.88
N ARG A 143 3.71 -11.00 -30.92
CA ARG A 143 3.37 -10.72 -32.33
C ARG A 143 2.18 -11.54 -32.83
N ASP A 144 1.74 -12.54 -32.08
CA ASP A 144 0.55 -13.32 -32.40
C ASP A 144 -0.69 -12.39 -32.39
N PRO A 145 -1.44 -12.30 -33.50
CA PRO A 145 -2.67 -11.52 -33.56
C PRO A 145 -3.66 -11.82 -32.44
N GLN A 146 -3.77 -13.08 -31.98
CA GLN A 146 -4.68 -13.44 -30.90
C GLN A 146 -4.24 -12.88 -29.55
N TYR A 147 -2.93 -12.87 -29.29
CA TYR A 147 -2.38 -12.26 -28.09
C TYR A 147 -2.57 -10.75 -28.09
N ILE A 148 -2.34 -10.10 -29.23
CA ILE A 148 -2.55 -8.66 -29.40
C ILE A 148 -4.02 -8.30 -29.18
N SER A 149 -4.96 -9.03 -29.79
CA SER A 149 -6.40 -8.76 -29.61
C SER A 149 -6.83 -8.95 -28.16
N ALA A 150 -6.35 -9.99 -27.49
CA ALA A 150 -6.66 -10.24 -26.08
C ALA A 150 -6.10 -9.14 -25.16
N GLN A 151 -4.87 -8.67 -25.41
CA GLN A 151 -4.29 -7.54 -24.68
C GLN A 151 -5.07 -6.24 -24.91
N ASN A 152 -5.49 -5.98 -26.15
CA ASN A 152 -6.29 -4.81 -26.48
C ASN A 152 -7.66 -4.86 -25.79
N GLU A 153 -8.35 -6.01 -25.83
CA GLU A 153 -9.62 -6.20 -25.16
C GLU A 153 -9.51 -6.03 -23.63
N LEU A 154 -8.48 -6.63 -23.03
CA LEU A 154 -8.21 -6.51 -21.60
C LEU A 154 -7.86 -5.06 -21.20
N SER A 155 -7.06 -4.35 -22.01
CA SER A 155 -6.75 -2.94 -21.76
C SER A 155 -7.98 -2.05 -21.90
N PHE A 156 -8.85 -2.33 -22.87
CA PHE A 156 -10.12 -1.64 -23.07
C PHE A 156 -11.03 -1.79 -21.84
N TYR A 157 -11.27 -3.02 -21.38
CA TYR A 157 -12.11 -3.24 -20.19
C TYR A 157 -11.50 -2.65 -18.92
N ARG A 158 -10.17 -2.72 -18.75
CA ARG A 158 -9.49 -2.05 -17.63
C ARG A 158 -9.70 -0.55 -17.66
N GLN A 159 -9.55 0.07 -18.82
CA GLN A 159 -9.77 1.51 -18.98
C GLN A 159 -11.23 1.89 -18.73
N GLN A 160 -12.18 1.08 -19.21
CA GLN A 160 -13.60 1.29 -18.99
C GLN A 160 -13.98 1.15 -17.51
N ALA A 161 -13.46 0.14 -16.81
CA ALA A 161 -13.69 -0.03 -15.39
C ALA A 161 -13.10 1.13 -14.59
N ALA A 162 -11.87 1.56 -14.93
CA ALA A 162 -11.22 2.69 -14.29
C ALA A 162 -11.95 4.01 -14.54
N SER A 163 -12.48 4.23 -15.75
CA SER A 163 -13.27 5.44 -16.05
C SER A 163 -14.61 5.45 -15.34
N ALA A 164 -15.30 4.31 -15.27
CA ALA A 164 -16.55 4.18 -14.52
C ALA A 164 -16.36 4.45 -13.02
N GLN A 165 -15.31 3.88 -12.42
CA GLN A 165 -14.97 4.14 -11.02
C GLN A 165 -14.63 5.62 -10.80
N ARG A 166 -13.85 6.23 -11.71
CA ARG A 166 -13.53 7.66 -11.62
C ARG A 166 -14.76 8.54 -11.70
N GLN A 167 -15.71 8.22 -12.60
CA GLN A 167 -16.96 8.96 -12.72
C GLN A 167 -17.83 8.84 -11.47
N GLN A 168 -17.87 7.66 -10.86
CA GLN A 168 -18.53 7.45 -9.57
C GLN A 168 -17.89 8.28 -8.47
N ASP A 169 -16.55 8.23 -8.35
CA ASP A 169 -15.79 9.00 -7.37
C ASP A 169 -16.05 10.52 -7.55
N LEU A 170 -16.05 11.02 -8.78
CA LEU A 170 -16.34 12.43 -9.08
C LEU A 170 -17.78 12.82 -8.76
N ALA A 171 -18.75 11.95 -9.07
CA ALA A 171 -20.15 12.20 -8.77
C ALA A 171 -20.37 12.28 -7.25
N GLU A 172 -19.71 11.41 -6.48
CA GLU A 172 -19.73 11.43 -5.02
C GLU A 172 -19.12 12.72 -4.46
N LEU A 173 -17.97 13.16 -5.00
CA LEU A 173 -17.34 14.41 -4.60
C LEU A 173 -18.20 15.63 -4.94
N LYS A 174 -18.77 15.69 -6.15
CA LYS A 174 -19.69 16.77 -6.56
C LYS A 174 -20.95 16.81 -5.70
N ALA A 175 -21.45 15.65 -5.26
CA ALA A 175 -22.60 15.57 -4.36
C ALA A 175 -22.27 16.09 -2.95
N LYS A 176 -21.06 15.81 -2.44
CA LYS A 176 -20.63 16.21 -1.09
C LYS A 176 -20.14 17.67 -1.02
N TYR A 177 -19.47 18.13 -2.08
CA TYR A 177 -18.84 19.45 -2.18
C TYR A 177 -19.33 20.20 -3.44
N PRO A 178 -20.62 20.58 -3.49
CA PRO A 178 -21.21 21.22 -4.68
C PRO A 178 -20.71 22.64 -4.93
N ALA A 179 -20.07 23.29 -3.95
CA ALA A 179 -19.50 24.63 -4.07
C ALA A 179 -18.11 24.63 -4.74
N ASP A 180 -17.43 23.48 -4.73
CA ASP A 180 -16.10 23.33 -5.30
C ASP A 180 -16.25 22.88 -6.77
N ASN A 181 -15.59 23.57 -7.71
CA ASN A 181 -15.58 23.17 -9.12
C ASN A 181 -14.63 21.98 -9.31
N ILE A 182 -15.06 20.80 -8.85
CA ILE A 182 -14.26 19.56 -8.83
C ILE A 182 -14.30 18.92 -10.21
N ASP A 183 -13.17 18.91 -10.92
CA ASP A 183 -12.99 18.18 -12.19
C ASP A 183 -11.78 17.23 -12.13
N GLU A 184 -11.65 16.33 -13.11
CA GLU A 184 -10.55 15.35 -13.18
C GLU A 184 -9.16 15.98 -13.08
N SER A 185 -8.99 17.18 -13.64
CA SER A 185 -7.74 17.94 -13.60
C SER A 185 -7.44 18.55 -12.22
N THR A 186 -8.46 18.80 -11.40
CA THR A 186 -8.33 19.51 -10.11
C THR A 186 -7.87 18.60 -8.98
N LEU A 187 -8.15 17.30 -9.08
CA LEU A 187 -7.78 16.31 -8.07
C LEU A 187 -6.25 16.14 -7.97
N GLY A 188 -5.53 16.33 -9.08
CA GLY A 188 -4.07 16.32 -9.09
C GLY A 188 -3.42 14.99 -8.66
N GLU A 189 -2.09 14.99 -8.58
CA GLU A 189 -1.30 13.78 -8.30
C GLU A 189 -1.39 13.35 -6.83
N GLN A 190 -1.55 14.30 -5.89
CA GLN A 190 -1.65 14.00 -4.46
C GLN A 190 -2.91 13.19 -4.15
N TYR A 191 -4.02 13.46 -4.84
CA TYR A 191 -5.25 12.68 -4.71
C TYR A 191 -5.05 11.26 -5.19
N ALA A 192 -4.43 11.08 -6.36
CA ALA A 192 -4.13 9.76 -6.89
C ALA A 192 -3.22 8.95 -5.95
N LYS A 193 -2.24 9.59 -5.28
CA LYS A 193 -1.37 8.96 -4.27
C LYS A 193 -2.14 8.52 -3.03
N LEU A 194 -3.05 9.35 -2.52
CA LEU A 194 -3.89 8.99 -1.36
C LEU A 194 -4.84 7.83 -1.71
N ARG A 195 -5.46 7.86 -2.89
CA ARG A 195 -6.31 6.77 -3.37
C ARG A 195 -5.54 5.46 -3.57
N SER A 196 -4.31 5.52 -4.10
CA SER A 196 -3.47 4.32 -4.26
C SER A 196 -2.92 3.78 -2.93
N ALA A 197 -2.80 4.62 -1.91
CA ALA A 197 -2.52 4.22 -0.53
C ALA A 197 -3.73 3.58 0.19
N GLY A 198 -4.89 3.50 -0.47
CA GLY A 198 -6.10 2.91 0.08
C GLY A 198 -6.97 3.88 0.88
N VAL A 199 -6.73 5.20 0.78
CA VAL A 199 -7.58 6.21 1.41
C VAL A 199 -8.90 6.33 0.65
N ASP A 200 -9.98 6.46 1.40
CA ASP A 200 -11.32 6.67 0.88
C ASP A 200 -11.45 7.98 0.07
N ASN A 201 -12.37 8.01 -0.90
CA ASN A 201 -12.54 9.11 -1.87
C ASN A 201 -12.75 10.47 -1.18
N LEU A 202 -13.73 10.55 -0.30
CA LEU A 202 -14.09 11.79 0.41
C LEU A 202 -12.96 12.28 1.32
N HIS A 203 -12.29 11.34 2.00
CA HIS A 203 -11.19 11.63 2.93
C HIS A 203 -9.94 12.10 2.19
N ALA A 204 -9.63 11.49 1.03
CA ALA A 204 -8.50 11.90 0.20
C ALA A 204 -8.68 13.32 -0.33
N TYR A 205 -9.90 13.67 -0.78
CA TYR A 205 -10.19 15.03 -1.23
C TYR A 205 -10.14 16.06 -0.09
N ALA A 206 -10.74 15.75 1.07
CA ALA A 206 -10.71 16.62 2.23
C ALA A 206 -9.28 16.94 2.68
N ALA A 207 -8.41 15.94 2.74
CA ALA A 207 -7.01 16.13 3.11
C ALA A 207 -6.28 17.10 2.16
N ILE A 208 -6.54 17.02 0.85
CA ILE A 208 -5.91 17.92 -0.13
C ILE A 208 -6.47 19.32 -0.03
N ARG A 209 -7.78 19.45 0.16
CA ARG A 209 -8.43 20.75 0.36
C ARG A 209 -7.86 21.44 1.60
N ASP A 210 -7.69 20.70 2.69
CA ASP A 210 -7.17 21.25 3.95
C ASP A 210 -5.69 21.63 3.83
N VAL A 211 -4.87 20.85 3.12
CA VAL A 211 -3.48 21.22 2.79
C VAL A 211 -3.42 22.45 1.90
N ALA A 212 -4.25 22.54 0.85
CA ALA A 212 -4.32 23.70 -0.02
C ALA A 212 -4.76 24.97 0.75
N ALA A 213 -5.74 24.83 1.65
CA ALA A 213 -6.18 25.92 2.51
C ALA A 213 -5.08 26.36 3.51
N ALA A 214 -4.29 25.41 4.04
CA ALA A 214 -3.16 25.72 4.91
C ALA A 214 -2.04 26.45 4.15
N GLU A 215 -1.70 26.01 2.93
CA GLU A 215 -0.74 26.71 2.08
C GLU A 215 -1.22 28.12 1.69
N GLU A 216 -2.51 28.30 1.40
CA GLU A 216 -3.08 29.63 1.15
C GLU A 216 -3.10 30.50 2.42
N ALA A 217 -3.29 29.90 3.60
CA ALA A 217 -3.20 30.61 4.87
C ALA A 217 -1.77 31.06 5.18
N GLU A 218 -0.76 30.26 4.83
CA GLU A 218 0.66 30.67 4.93
C GLU A 218 1.05 31.74 3.90
N LYS A 219 0.41 31.74 2.72
CA LYS A 219 0.66 32.76 1.67
C LYS A 219 -0.08 34.07 1.90
N LYS A 220 -1.13 34.09 2.73
CA LYS A 220 -1.75 35.35 3.16
C LYS A 220 -0.75 36.07 4.06
N PRO A 221 -0.44 37.35 3.81
CA PRO A 221 0.37 38.11 4.75
C PRO A 221 -0.32 38.04 6.11
N THR A 222 0.43 37.72 7.16
CA THR A 222 -0.03 37.89 8.54
C THR A 222 -0.78 39.21 8.62
N PRO A 223 -1.99 39.24 9.23
CA PRO A 223 -2.76 40.48 9.31
C PRO A 223 -1.84 41.58 9.85
N PRO A 224 -1.92 42.81 9.30
CA PRO A 224 -1.15 43.92 9.84
C PRO A 224 -1.43 43.95 11.33
N ASP A 225 -0.36 43.90 12.12
CA ASP A 225 -0.38 43.88 13.58
C ASP A 225 -1.45 44.87 14.02
N THR A 226 -2.60 44.38 14.51
CA THR A 226 -3.68 45.25 14.96
C THR A 226 -3.06 46.09 16.03
N GLY A 227 -2.85 47.37 15.71
CA GLY A 227 -1.89 48.22 16.37
C GLY A 227 -1.89 47.98 17.87
N ALA A 228 -0.68 47.82 18.42
CA ALA A 228 -0.45 48.12 19.81
C ALA A 228 -1.05 49.50 20.09
N VAL A 229 -2.27 49.53 20.64
CA VAL A 229 -2.91 50.71 21.19
C VAL A 229 -2.10 51.05 22.43
N GLY A 230 -1.01 51.77 22.18
CA GLY A 230 0.02 52.06 23.17
C GLY A 230 1.41 52.33 22.60
N GLN A 231 1.57 52.80 21.35
CA GLN A 231 2.75 53.64 21.07
C GLN A 231 2.46 55.01 21.68
N ALA A 232 3.09 55.28 22.82
CA ALA A 232 3.18 56.62 23.35
C ALA A 232 3.69 57.55 22.24
N PRO A 233 3.17 58.79 22.13
CA PRO A 233 3.75 59.78 21.23
C PRO A 233 5.25 59.87 21.55
N ASP A 234 6.09 59.87 20.50
CA ASP A 234 7.51 60.17 20.66
C ASP A 234 7.64 61.37 21.59
N PRO A 235 8.38 61.26 22.70
CA PRO A 235 8.43 62.32 23.69
C PRO A 235 8.83 63.60 22.97
N GLU A 236 8.02 64.65 23.08
CA GLU A 236 8.37 65.96 22.52
C GLU A 236 9.68 66.38 23.17
N ILE A 237 10.79 66.19 22.46
CA ILE A 237 12.11 66.55 22.94
C ILE A 237 12.16 68.08 22.93
N ASP A 238 12.17 68.67 24.11
CA ASP A 238 12.23 70.13 24.28
C ASP A 238 13.67 70.67 24.19
N TYR A 239 14.66 69.80 24.38
CA TYR A 239 16.08 70.13 24.29
C TYR A 239 16.88 69.00 23.64
N TYR A 240 17.70 69.35 22.66
CA TYR A 240 18.64 68.44 22.00
C TYR A 240 20.01 68.48 22.68
N THR A 241 20.76 67.38 22.62
CA THR A 241 22.17 67.34 23.02
C THR A 241 23.10 67.58 21.81
N PRO A 242 24.39 67.93 22.02
CA PRO A 242 25.32 68.21 20.91
C PRO A 242 25.46 67.05 19.93
N GLU A 243 25.49 65.81 20.44
CA GLU A 243 25.60 64.61 19.61
C GLU A 243 24.32 64.30 18.83
N GLU A 244 23.16 64.69 19.35
CA GLU A 244 21.88 64.51 18.66
C GLU A 244 21.70 65.55 17.55
N VAL A 245 22.18 66.77 17.76
CA VAL A 245 22.16 67.81 16.73
C VAL A 245 23.12 67.49 15.58
N ASP A 246 24.28 66.90 15.86
CA ASP A 246 25.22 66.47 14.81
C ASP A 246 24.67 65.30 13.96
N LYS A 247 23.74 64.52 14.51
CA LYS A 247 23.03 63.44 13.80
C LYS A 247 21.78 63.91 13.05
N LEU A 248 21.34 65.16 13.24
CA LEU A 248 20.19 65.70 12.51
C LEU A 248 20.54 65.90 11.05
N THR A 249 19.64 65.47 10.17
CA THR A 249 19.81 65.68 8.74
C THR A 249 19.52 67.14 8.38
N THR A 250 20.14 67.66 7.32
CA THR A 250 19.97 69.07 6.89
C THR A 250 18.50 69.45 6.69
N LYS A 251 17.67 68.52 6.21
CA LYS A 251 16.23 68.72 6.02
C LYS A 251 15.44 68.89 7.32
N GLN A 252 15.87 68.25 8.41
CA GLN A 252 15.25 68.38 9.74
C GLN A 252 15.72 69.65 10.45
N LEU A 253 16.91 70.14 10.09
CA LEU A 253 17.44 71.40 10.60
C LEU A 253 16.79 72.62 9.92
N ASP A 254 16.33 72.47 8.67
CA ASP A 254 15.57 73.51 7.95
C ASP A 254 14.15 73.73 8.51
N ASP A 255 13.65 72.84 9.38
CA ASP A 255 12.37 73.02 10.05
C ASP A 255 12.49 74.09 11.15
N PRO A 256 11.74 75.21 11.07
CA PRO A 256 11.92 76.34 11.96
C PRO A 256 11.64 76.02 13.44
N LYS A 257 10.79 75.03 13.72
CA LYS A 257 10.47 74.57 15.08
C LYS A 257 11.59 73.72 15.69
N ILE A 258 12.26 72.89 14.89
CA ILE A 258 13.40 72.07 15.35
C ILE A 258 14.60 72.98 15.55
N MET A 259 14.84 73.91 14.63
CA MET A 259 15.90 74.92 14.77
C MET A 259 15.72 75.77 16.03
N GLU A 260 14.50 76.21 16.36
CA GLU A 260 14.25 77.00 17.58
C GLU A 260 14.58 76.20 18.86
N LYS A 261 14.25 74.90 18.87
CA LYS A 261 14.58 73.98 19.97
C LYS A 261 16.10 73.71 20.04
N VAL A 262 16.77 73.54 18.91
CA VAL A 262 18.23 73.39 18.81
C VAL A 262 18.94 74.65 19.31
N MET A 263 18.49 75.85 18.91
CA MET A 263 19.06 77.11 19.39
C MET A 263 18.86 77.31 20.90
N LYS A 264 17.66 76.98 21.44
CA LYS A 264 17.41 76.98 22.89
C LYS A 264 18.32 75.99 23.61
N SER A 265 18.62 74.84 22.99
CA SER A 265 19.53 73.84 23.52
C SER A 265 20.99 74.29 23.52
N MET A 266 21.45 74.94 22.45
CA MET A 266 22.79 75.51 22.35
C MET A 266 23.11 76.52 23.46
N THR A 267 22.12 77.30 23.93
CA THR A 267 22.34 78.22 25.06
C THR A 267 22.59 77.53 26.40
N LYS A 268 22.18 76.27 26.53
CA LYS A 268 22.42 75.42 27.71
C LYS A 268 23.71 74.62 27.61
N TRP A 269 24.26 74.48 26.41
CA TRP A 269 25.58 73.89 26.18
C TRP A 269 26.68 74.92 26.51
N LYS A 270 26.76 75.30 27.79
CA LYS A 270 27.95 76.00 28.28
C LYS A 270 29.06 74.98 28.50
N LYS A 271 30.22 75.39 28.02
CA LYS A 271 31.51 74.68 27.96
C LYS A 271 31.95 74.09 29.29
#